data_AF-F0H886-F1
#
_entry.id   AF-F0H886-F1
#
_cell.length_a   1.000
_cell.length_b   1.000
_cell.length_c   1.000
_cell.angle_alpha   90.00
_cell.angle_beta   90.00
_cell.angle_gamma   90.00
#
_symmetry.space_group_name_H-M   'P 1'
#
loop_
_entity.id
_entity.type
_entity.pdbx_description
1 polymer ?
#
loop_
_entity_poly.entity_id
_entity_poly.type
_entity_poly.pdbx_seq_one_letter_code
_entity_poly.pdbx_strand_id
1 'polypeptide(L)'
;MKKLSFPLVSLFLLLLTACYNQATTGDQGAIDVETQLKGDSTRYGLACDGCSDSVIVLLPNEGGDPVKFDIVTAKRNGKVYGTPEIGDELAIVPNPIDPYEAEMVIDLEQMKGTWTFQVIPKLKPNPTKSEDEIMAEMSDSMKAALFIPREYGFTLKSYNQASPVGYILKSNSLEDESPVEYPKVTVYTSWHIFNGRLYIYKDTVDEQGHRIPQDSVGFDSGSMRFLSADSMAALFGKKVMQYHRKKNAMEANKEAQAAEVKSNGK
;
A
#
# COMPACT_ATOMS: atom_id res chain seq x y z
N MET A 1 65.55 -30.88 37.87
CA MET A 1 66.70 -31.00 36.94
C MET A 1 66.20 -30.87 35.52
N LYS A 2 66.86 -30.03 34.71
CA LYS A 2 67.06 -30.07 33.23
C LYS A 2 65.93 -30.69 32.38
N LYS A 3 65.14 -29.89 31.65
CA LYS A 3 65.37 -29.28 30.30
C LYS A 3 64.76 -30.10 29.14
N LEU A 4 63.73 -29.48 28.53
CA LEU A 4 63.61 -29.15 27.10
C LEU A 4 63.10 -30.19 26.06
N SER A 5 62.39 -29.64 25.06
CA SER A 5 61.95 -30.15 23.73
C SER A 5 60.58 -30.87 23.72
N PHE A 6 59.54 -30.46 22.98
CA PHE A 6 59.42 -29.86 21.64
C PHE A 6 58.17 -28.93 21.53
N PRO A 7 58.22 -27.75 20.86
CA PRO A 7 57.05 -27.04 20.37
C PRO A 7 56.95 -27.21 18.85
N LEU A 8 56.09 -28.11 18.35
CA LEU A 8 55.89 -28.26 16.90
C LEU A 8 54.57 -28.96 16.56
N VAL A 9 53.45 -28.57 17.18
CA VAL A 9 52.11 -29.07 16.76
C VAL A 9 51.03 -27.98 16.78
N SER A 10 51.23 -26.79 17.37
CA SER A 10 50.13 -25.82 17.53
C SER A 10 49.95 -24.81 16.38
N LEU A 11 50.50 -25.05 15.17
CA LEU A 11 50.42 -24.11 14.04
C LEU A 11 49.70 -24.69 12.81
N PHE A 12 48.65 -25.50 13.01
CA PHE A 12 47.87 -26.03 11.88
C PHE A 12 46.35 -25.93 12.05
N LEU A 13 45.86 -24.99 12.88
CA LEU A 13 44.41 -24.79 13.09
C LEU A 13 43.88 -23.38 12.75
N LEU A 14 44.61 -22.60 11.95
CA LEU A 14 44.24 -21.21 11.59
C LEU A 14 44.21 -20.92 10.09
N LEU A 15 43.89 -21.92 9.25
CA LEU A 15 43.74 -21.73 7.79
C LEU A 15 42.46 -22.35 7.22
N LEU A 16 41.34 -22.21 7.93
CA LEU A 16 40.00 -22.43 7.38
C LEU A 16 39.11 -21.19 7.55
N THR A 17 39.61 -20.02 7.14
CA THR A 17 38.73 -18.95 6.64
C THR A 17 38.69 -19.08 5.12
N ALA A 18 38.15 -20.21 4.65
CA ALA A 18 37.72 -20.33 3.27
C ALA A 18 36.46 -19.48 3.12
N CYS A 19 36.52 -18.57 2.15
CA CYS A 19 35.43 -17.70 1.75
C CYS A 19 34.14 -18.51 1.63
N TYR A 20 33.17 -18.18 2.48
CA TYR A 20 31.80 -18.59 2.29
C TYR A 20 31.32 -17.84 1.04
N ASN A 21 31.63 -18.40 -0.14
CA ASN A 21 30.96 -18.02 -1.38
C ASN A 21 29.51 -18.46 -1.21
N GLN A 22 28.71 -17.55 -0.66
CA GLN A 22 27.28 -17.57 -0.89
C GLN A 22 27.14 -17.58 -2.41
N ALA A 23 26.72 -18.74 -2.94
CA ALA A 23 26.42 -18.89 -4.33
C ALA A 23 25.52 -17.71 -4.69
N THR A 24 26.01 -16.83 -5.55
CA THR A 24 25.20 -15.84 -6.23
C THR A 24 24.11 -16.64 -6.92
N THR A 25 22.94 -16.65 -6.29
CA THR A 25 21.70 -17.12 -6.90
C THR A 25 21.63 -16.47 -8.26
N GLY A 26 21.45 -17.32 -9.26
CA GLY A 26 21.63 -16.98 -10.66
C GLY A 26 20.94 -15.68 -11.04
N ASP A 27 21.61 -15.00 -11.96
CA ASP A 27 21.04 -14.05 -12.89
C ASP A 27 19.68 -14.55 -13.39
N GLN A 28 18.61 -14.11 -12.73
CA GLN A 28 17.24 -14.19 -13.22
C GLN A 28 16.87 -12.76 -13.55
N GLY A 29 16.80 -12.47 -14.84
CA GLY A 29 16.62 -11.12 -15.35
C GLY A 29 15.39 -10.44 -14.74
N ALA A 30 15.59 -9.20 -14.29
CA ALA A 30 14.67 -8.05 -14.25
C ALA A 30 13.16 -8.24 -14.01
N ILE A 31 12.69 -9.36 -13.46
CA ILE A 31 11.30 -9.58 -13.10
C ILE A 31 11.22 -9.48 -11.58
N ASP A 32 10.56 -8.42 -11.12
CA ASP A 32 10.39 -8.09 -9.71
C ASP A 32 9.53 -9.16 -9.02
N VAL A 33 10.15 -9.97 -8.17
CA VAL A 33 9.46 -11.03 -7.44
C VAL A 33 8.71 -10.39 -6.27
N GLU A 34 7.46 -10.00 -6.50
CA GLU A 34 6.52 -9.72 -5.42
C GLU A 34 6.44 -10.95 -4.51
N THR A 35 6.83 -10.81 -3.25
CA THR A 35 6.84 -11.90 -2.29
C THR A 35 5.42 -12.41 -2.04
N GLN A 36 5.06 -13.53 -2.67
CA GLN A 36 3.77 -14.16 -2.49
C GLN A 36 3.58 -14.61 -1.05
N LEU A 37 2.44 -14.25 -0.45
CA LEU A 37 2.10 -14.66 0.90
C LEU A 37 1.78 -16.17 0.92
N LYS A 38 2.19 -16.86 1.99
CA LYS A 38 1.95 -18.30 2.13
C LYS A 38 0.44 -18.60 2.08
N GLY A 39 0.03 -19.44 1.13
CA GLY A 39 -1.38 -19.84 0.95
C GLY A 39 -2.18 -18.93 0.02
N ASP A 40 -1.53 -17.98 -0.66
CA ASP A 40 -2.12 -17.22 -1.76
C ASP A 40 -2.19 -18.08 -3.03
N SER A 41 -3.35 -18.17 -3.66
CA SER A 41 -3.52 -18.87 -4.95
C SER A 41 -3.42 -17.94 -6.16
N THR A 42 -3.24 -16.64 -5.92
CA THR A 42 -3.11 -15.62 -6.98
C THR A 42 -1.84 -15.86 -7.81
N ARG A 43 -1.94 -15.65 -9.11
CA ARG A 43 -0.84 -15.70 -10.09
C ARG A 43 -0.43 -14.28 -10.44
N TYR A 44 0.85 -13.98 -10.22
CA TYR A 44 1.45 -12.67 -10.49
C TYR A 44 2.31 -12.75 -11.74
N GLY A 45 2.25 -11.71 -12.57
CA GLY A 45 2.99 -11.70 -13.83
C GLY A 45 2.77 -10.45 -14.65
N LEU A 46 3.42 -10.41 -15.81
CA LEU A 46 3.29 -9.35 -16.80
C LEU A 46 2.31 -9.75 -17.89
N ALA A 47 1.43 -8.84 -18.27
CA ALA A 47 0.53 -9.01 -19.40
C ALA A 47 1.34 -9.01 -20.71
N CYS A 48 1.17 -10.06 -21.52
CA CYS A 48 1.89 -10.26 -22.78
C CYS A 48 1.03 -9.94 -23.99
N ASP A 49 1.66 -10.02 -25.17
CA ASP A 49 0.94 -9.95 -26.44
C ASP A 49 -0.11 -11.08 -26.54
N GLY A 50 -1.35 -10.70 -26.85
CA GLY A 50 -2.53 -11.58 -26.81
C GLY A 50 -3.54 -11.28 -25.70
N CYS A 51 -3.43 -10.14 -25.01
CA CYS A 51 -4.48 -9.66 -24.11
C CYS A 51 -5.68 -9.12 -24.91
N SER A 52 -6.85 -9.69 -24.65
CA SER A 52 -8.11 -9.41 -25.34
C SER A 52 -9.28 -9.46 -24.35
N ASP A 53 -10.48 -9.18 -24.85
CA ASP A 53 -11.71 -9.22 -24.06
C ASP A 53 -12.07 -10.61 -23.50
N SER A 54 -11.48 -11.68 -24.04
CA SER A 54 -11.76 -13.06 -23.65
C SER A 54 -10.57 -13.78 -23.03
N VAL A 55 -9.34 -13.32 -23.29
CA VAL A 55 -8.13 -14.03 -22.90
C VAL A 55 -7.07 -13.05 -22.45
N ILE A 56 -6.35 -13.39 -21.37
CA ILE A 56 -5.11 -12.73 -20.98
C ILE A 56 -3.97 -13.73 -21.11
N VAL A 57 -2.87 -13.29 -21.71
CA VAL A 57 -1.61 -14.04 -21.73
C VAL A 57 -0.70 -13.43 -20.67
N LEU A 58 -0.32 -14.21 -19.67
CA LEU A 58 0.47 -13.78 -18.53
C LEU A 58 1.85 -14.44 -18.57
N LEU A 59 2.92 -13.65 -18.49
CA LEU A 59 4.26 -14.15 -18.17
C LEU A 59 4.44 -14.19 -16.66
N PRO A 60 4.53 -15.36 -16.01
CA PRO A 60 4.61 -15.45 -14.56
C PRO A 60 5.89 -14.81 -14.00
N ASN A 61 5.79 -14.19 -12.82
CA ASN A 61 6.95 -13.61 -12.13
C ASN A 61 7.98 -14.66 -11.68
N GLU A 62 7.54 -15.91 -11.46
CA GLU A 62 8.40 -17.06 -11.16
C GLU A 62 9.26 -17.52 -12.36
N GLY A 63 9.04 -16.91 -13.53
CA GLY A 63 9.65 -17.30 -14.79
C GLY A 63 8.93 -18.47 -15.47
N GLY A 64 9.37 -18.80 -16.68
CA GLY A 64 8.80 -19.87 -17.51
C GLY A 64 8.05 -19.35 -18.74
N ASP A 65 7.24 -20.22 -19.34
CA ASP A 65 6.48 -19.90 -20.55
C ASP A 65 5.22 -19.07 -20.22
N PRO A 66 4.78 -18.17 -21.12
CA PRO A 66 3.53 -17.45 -20.95
C PRO A 66 2.32 -18.39 -20.83
N VAL A 67 1.46 -18.12 -19.85
CA VAL A 67 0.25 -18.88 -19.56
C VAL A 67 -0.96 -18.13 -20.07
N LYS A 68 -1.89 -18.83 -20.73
CA LYS A 68 -3.15 -18.23 -21.21
C LYS A 68 -4.26 -18.47 -20.20
N PHE A 69 -4.99 -17.41 -19.86
CA PHE A 69 -6.16 -17.45 -18.99
C PHE A 69 -7.42 -17.02 -19.75
N ASP A 70 -8.50 -17.79 -19.66
CA ASP A 70 -9.84 -17.36 -20.07
C ASP A 70 -10.41 -16.39 -19.02
N ILE A 71 -10.82 -15.20 -19.44
CA ILE A 71 -11.35 -14.14 -18.56
C ILE A 71 -12.82 -13.83 -18.83
N VAL A 72 -13.51 -14.58 -19.69
CA VAL A 72 -14.90 -14.29 -20.09
C VAL A 72 -15.83 -14.29 -18.88
N THR A 73 -15.69 -15.25 -17.97
CA THR A 73 -16.49 -15.33 -16.74
C THR A 73 -16.18 -14.17 -15.80
N ALA A 74 -14.90 -13.87 -15.55
CA ALA A 74 -14.50 -12.72 -14.74
C ALA A 74 -15.06 -11.41 -15.30
N LYS A 75 -14.96 -11.20 -16.61
CA LYS A 75 -15.45 -10.00 -17.30
C LYS A 75 -16.96 -9.86 -17.19
N ARG A 76 -17.72 -10.92 -17.45
CA ARG A 76 -19.20 -10.93 -17.29
C ARG A 76 -19.63 -10.61 -15.86
N ASN A 77 -18.85 -11.03 -14.88
CA ASN A 77 -19.12 -10.79 -13.46
C ASN A 77 -18.58 -9.44 -12.94
N GLY A 78 -17.96 -8.61 -13.80
CA GLY A 78 -17.34 -7.35 -13.39
C GLY A 78 -16.15 -7.53 -12.44
N LYS A 79 -15.46 -8.68 -12.52
CA LYS A 79 -14.28 -9.04 -11.70
C LYS A 79 -12.96 -8.84 -12.44
N VAL A 80 -12.97 -8.06 -13.52
CA VAL A 80 -11.76 -7.51 -14.14
C VAL A 80 -11.64 -6.07 -13.67
N TYR A 81 -10.71 -5.82 -12.76
CA TYR A 81 -10.49 -4.52 -12.14
C TYR A 81 -9.32 -3.83 -12.82
N GLY A 82 -9.59 -2.66 -13.38
CA GLY A 82 -8.65 -1.92 -14.22
C GLY A 82 -8.78 -2.23 -15.70
N THR A 83 -7.81 -1.76 -16.48
CA THR A 83 -7.81 -1.93 -17.93
C THR A 83 -6.48 -2.58 -18.32
N PRO A 84 -6.35 -3.90 -18.21
CA PRO A 84 -5.09 -4.59 -18.49
C PRO A 84 -4.57 -4.28 -19.90
N GLU A 85 -3.39 -3.67 -19.98
CA GLU A 85 -2.65 -3.41 -21.22
C GLU A 85 -1.36 -4.26 -21.26
N ILE A 86 -0.79 -4.39 -22.46
CA ILE A 86 0.46 -5.15 -22.64
C ILE A 86 1.58 -4.46 -21.85
N GLY A 87 2.28 -5.23 -21.02
CA GLY A 87 3.34 -4.74 -20.14
C GLY A 87 2.88 -4.43 -18.72
N ASP A 88 1.58 -4.43 -18.44
CA ASP A 88 1.08 -4.20 -17.09
C ASP A 88 1.36 -5.40 -16.19
N GLU A 89 1.63 -5.11 -14.91
CA GLU A 89 1.67 -6.12 -13.87
C GLU A 89 0.24 -6.49 -13.45
N LEU A 90 -0.05 -7.79 -13.44
CA LEU A 90 -1.37 -8.33 -13.15
C LEU A 90 -1.34 -9.33 -12.00
N ALA A 91 -2.43 -9.36 -11.24
CA ALA A 91 -2.79 -10.41 -10.30
C ALA A 91 -4.03 -11.15 -10.81
N ILE A 92 -3.86 -12.42 -11.16
CA ILE A 92 -4.95 -13.29 -11.64
C ILE A 92 -5.29 -14.31 -10.56
N VAL A 93 -6.56 -14.32 -10.12
CA VAL A 93 -7.07 -15.38 -9.24
C VAL A 93 -7.66 -16.47 -10.12
N PRO A 94 -7.04 -17.66 -10.19
CA PRO A 94 -7.56 -18.76 -11.00
C PRO A 94 -8.82 -19.36 -10.38
N ASN A 95 -9.68 -19.93 -11.21
CA ASN A 95 -10.82 -20.73 -10.77
C ASN A 95 -10.29 -22.01 -10.07
N PRO A 96 -10.80 -22.37 -8.88
CA PRO A 96 -10.40 -23.59 -8.18
C PRO A 96 -10.63 -24.90 -8.95
N ILE A 97 -11.54 -24.91 -9.94
CA ILE A 97 -11.87 -26.09 -10.74
C ILE A 97 -11.02 -26.15 -12.01
N ASP A 98 -10.96 -25.05 -12.77
CA ASP A 98 -10.12 -24.92 -13.96
C ASP A 98 -9.03 -23.86 -13.74
N PRO A 99 -7.76 -24.25 -13.53
CA PRO A 99 -6.69 -23.31 -13.23
C PRO A 99 -6.35 -22.37 -14.40
N TYR A 100 -6.86 -22.61 -15.61
CA TYR A 100 -6.69 -21.74 -16.77
C TYR A 100 -7.88 -20.79 -17.00
N GLU A 101 -8.93 -20.85 -16.18
CA GLU A 101 -9.98 -19.85 -16.13
C GLU A 101 -9.70 -18.86 -15.00
N ALA A 102 -9.80 -17.57 -15.26
CA ALA A 102 -9.69 -16.54 -14.24
C ALA A 102 -11.05 -16.29 -13.57
N GLU A 103 -11.10 -16.38 -12.25
CA GLU A 103 -12.24 -15.89 -11.47
C GLU A 103 -12.20 -14.36 -11.33
N MET A 104 -10.98 -13.81 -11.21
CA MET A 104 -10.75 -12.39 -11.01
C MET A 104 -9.40 -11.98 -11.64
N VAL A 105 -9.37 -10.78 -12.20
CA VAL A 105 -8.17 -10.14 -12.72
C VAL A 105 -8.06 -8.75 -12.07
N ILE A 106 -6.90 -8.45 -11.52
CA ILE A 106 -6.58 -7.14 -10.96
C ILE A 106 -5.36 -6.60 -11.69
N ASP A 107 -5.52 -5.43 -12.29
CA ASP A 107 -4.44 -4.64 -12.85
C ASP A 107 -3.66 -3.95 -11.71
N LEU A 108 -2.49 -4.50 -11.39
CA LEU A 108 -1.64 -3.99 -10.31
C LEU A 108 -0.96 -2.70 -10.72
N GLU A 109 -0.61 -2.54 -11.99
CA GLU A 109 0.00 -1.31 -12.50
C GLU A 109 -0.94 -0.12 -12.31
N GLN A 110 -2.21 -0.28 -12.70
CA GLN A 110 -3.23 0.73 -12.47
C GLN A 110 -3.68 0.81 -11.00
N MET A 111 -3.39 -0.18 -10.15
CA MET A 111 -3.62 -0.07 -8.71
C MET A 111 -2.49 0.69 -8.00
N LYS A 112 -1.25 0.65 -8.49
CA LYS A 112 -0.13 1.46 -8.00
C LYS A 112 -0.41 2.93 -8.26
N GLY A 113 -0.19 3.78 -7.26
CA GLY A 113 -0.49 5.20 -7.34
C GLY A 113 -0.95 5.79 -6.01
N THR A 114 -1.17 7.11 -6.02
CA THR A 114 -1.68 7.85 -4.86
C THR A 114 -3.19 7.93 -4.92
N TRP A 115 -3.85 7.32 -3.94
CA TRP A 115 -5.30 7.25 -3.80
C TRP A 115 -5.75 8.03 -2.58
N THR A 116 -6.64 9.02 -2.78
CA THR A 116 -7.08 9.91 -1.71
C THR A 116 -8.59 10.06 -1.62
N PHE A 117 -9.05 10.45 -0.44
CA PHE A 117 -10.42 10.85 -0.16
C PHE A 117 -10.41 12.10 0.72
N GLN A 118 -11.43 12.93 0.52
CA GLN A 118 -11.56 14.18 1.24
C GLN A 118 -12.02 13.94 2.68
N VAL A 119 -11.38 14.63 3.62
CA VAL A 119 -11.69 14.61 5.05
C VAL A 119 -11.87 16.05 5.52
N ILE A 120 -12.98 16.29 6.19
CA ILE A 120 -13.32 17.56 6.82
C ILE A 120 -13.07 17.39 8.33
N PRO A 121 -12.50 18.40 9.02
CA PRO A 121 -12.28 18.29 10.46
C PRO A 121 -13.62 18.32 11.21
N LYS A 122 -13.62 17.84 12.44
CA LYS A 122 -14.79 17.86 13.32
C LYS A 122 -14.56 18.81 14.48
N LEU A 123 -15.64 19.35 15.03
CA LEU A 123 -15.54 20.13 16.27
C LEU A 123 -15.03 19.24 17.40
N LYS A 124 -14.14 19.79 18.23
CA LYS A 124 -13.79 19.15 19.49
C LYS A 124 -15.04 19.09 20.38
N PRO A 125 -15.28 17.97 21.08
CA PRO A 125 -16.47 17.83 21.91
C PRO A 125 -16.50 18.92 22.98
N ASN A 126 -17.62 19.65 23.04
CA ASN A 126 -17.84 20.71 24.01
C ASN A 126 -18.79 20.20 25.12
N PRO A 127 -18.46 20.38 26.42
CA PRO A 127 -19.32 19.93 27.50
C PRO A 127 -20.63 20.72 27.64
N THR A 128 -20.75 21.90 27.01
CA THR A 128 -21.85 22.84 27.28
C THR A 128 -22.80 23.06 26.10
N LYS A 129 -22.34 22.83 24.87
CA LYS A 129 -23.15 23.06 23.65
C LYS A 129 -23.04 21.88 22.69
N SER A 130 -24.11 21.64 21.95
CA SER A 130 -24.08 20.66 20.85
C SER A 130 -23.28 21.18 19.66
N GLU A 131 -22.81 20.28 18.79
CA GLU A 131 -22.10 20.66 17.56
C GLU A 131 -22.95 21.61 16.70
N ASP A 132 -24.26 21.33 16.58
CA ASP A 132 -25.19 22.13 15.77
C ASP A 132 -25.37 23.56 16.32
N GLU A 133 -25.42 23.73 17.64
CA GLU A 133 -25.50 25.05 18.28
C GLU A 133 -24.24 25.86 18.02
N ILE A 134 -23.06 25.25 18.15
CA ILE A 134 -21.78 25.90 17.87
C ILE A 134 -21.69 26.29 16.38
N MET A 135 -22.13 25.40 15.49
CA MET A 135 -22.19 25.68 14.05
C MET A 135 -23.19 26.80 13.72
N ALA A 136 -24.30 26.93 14.44
CA ALA A 136 -25.27 27.99 14.23
C ALA A 136 -24.75 29.37 14.66
N GLU A 137 -23.91 29.42 15.70
CA GLU A 137 -23.29 30.65 16.19
C GLU A 137 -22.13 31.14 15.32
N MET A 138 -21.50 30.24 14.56
CA MET A 138 -20.39 30.61 13.70
C MET A 138 -20.83 31.29 12.40
N SER A 139 -20.20 32.42 12.09
CA SER A 139 -20.31 33.06 10.77
C SER A 139 -19.75 32.16 9.67
N ASP A 140 -20.24 32.37 8.45
CA ASP A 140 -19.78 31.60 7.29
C ASP A 140 -18.28 31.78 7.02
N SER A 141 -17.74 32.97 7.31
CA SER A 141 -16.30 33.23 7.22
C SER A 141 -15.48 32.40 8.21
N MET A 142 -15.97 32.20 9.43
CA MET A 142 -15.30 31.36 10.43
C MET A 142 -15.39 29.88 10.05
N LYS A 143 -16.53 29.42 9.54
CA LYS A 143 -16.69 28.04 9.05
C LYS A 143 -15.71 27.75 7.91
N ALA A 144 -15.60 28.66 6.94
CA ALA A 144 -14.68 28.49 5.81
C ALA A 144 -13.20 28.44 6.25
N ALA A 145 -12.84 29.18 7.30
CA ALA A 145 -11.48 29.19 7.84
C ALA A 145 -11.15 27.95 8.68
N LEU A 146 -12.13 27.40 9.41
CA LEU A 146 -11.91 26.25 10.30
C LEU A 146 -12.06 24.90 9.59
N PHE A 147 -13.05 24.76 8.70
CA PHE A 147 -13.38 23.49 8.05
C PHE A 147 -12.71 23.32 6.69
N ILE A 148 -11.40 23.50 6.65
CA ILE A 148 -10.61 23.32 5.43
C ILE A 148 -10.55 21.81 5.11
N PRO A 149 -10.95 21.36 3.92
CA PRO A 149 -10.82 19.95 3.60
C PRO A 149 -9.35 19.52 3.44
N ARG A 150 -9.01 18.33 3.93
CA ARG A 150 -7.71 17.68 3.74
C ARG A 150 -7.89 16.39 2.93
N GLU A 151 -6.85 15.98 2.21
CA GLU A 151 -6.84 14.74 1.45
C GLU A 151 -6.11 13.65 2.22
N TYR A 152 -6.82 12.60 2.61
CA TYR A 152 -6.26 11.45 3.31
C TYR A 152 -6.22 10.24 2.39
N GLY A 153 -5.32 9.29 2.66
CA GLY A 153 -5.26 8.05 1.90
C GLY A 153 -3.89 7.42 1.93
N PHE A 154 -3.50 6.82 0.82
CA PHE A 154 -2.26 6.08 0.71
C PHE A 154 -1.70 6.11 -0.71
N THR A 155 -0.40 5.89 -0.82
CA THR A 155 0.29 5.63 -2.08
C THR A 155 0.75 4.19 -2.09
N LEU A 156 0.32 3.42 -3.09
CA LEU A 156 0.80 2.06 -3.35
C LEU A 156 1.93 2.12 -4.38
N LYS A 157 3.04 1.45 -4.10
CA LYS A 157 4.25 1.42 -4.92
C LYS A 157 4.64 -0.02 -5.23
N SER A 158 5.52 -0.20 -6.20
CA SER A 158 6.20 -1.48 -6.47
C SER A 158 6.90 -2.03 -5.21
N TYR A 159 7.29 -3.31 -5.26
CA TYR A 159 7.86 -4.02 -4.11
C TYR A 159 6.94 -4.04 -2.89
N ASN A 160 5.61 -4.02 -3.09
CA ASN A 160 4.63 -4.09 -2.02
C ASN A 160 4.75 -2.96 -0.97
N GLN A 161 5.30 -1.80 -1.35
CA GLN A 161 5.49 -0.68 -0.42
C GLN A 161 4.30 0.28 -0.42
N ALA A 162 3.92 0.74 0.77
CA ALA A 162 2.89 1.76 0.95
C ALA A 162 3.46 3.01 1.61
N SER A 163 2.80 4.16 1.40
CA SER A 163 3.13 5.40 2.10
C SER A 163 1.85 6.18 2.42
N PRO A 164 1.76 6.84 3.58
CA PRO A 164 0.55 7.57 3.96
C PRO A 164 0.37 8.86 3.15
N VAL A 165 -0.88 9.29 3.01
CA VAL A 165 -1.27 10.62 2.52
C VAL A 165 -2.12 11.29 3.59
N GLY A 166 -1.87 12.58 3.85
CA GLY A 166 -2.59 13.36 4.85
C GLY A 166 -1.72 13.89 6.00
N TYR A 167 -0.46 13.44 6.10
CA TYR A 167 0.48 14.05 7.03
C TYR A 167 0.82 15.48 6.61
N ILE A 168 0.49 16.42 7.48
CA ILE A 168 0.97 17.80 7.40
C ILE A 168 2.04 17.95 8.46
N LEU A 169 3.23 18.41 8.05
CA LEU A 169 4.33 18.69 8.96
C LEU A 169 3.88 19.80 9.93
N LYS A 170 3.66 19.43 11.20
CA LYS A 170 3.25 20.36 12.24
C LYS A 170 4.43 21.25 12.58
N SER A 171 4.35 22.53 12.20
CA SER A 171 5.45 23.46 12.46
C SER A 171 5.39 24.13 13.83
N ASN A 172 4.28 24.08 14.58
CA ASN A 172 4.14 24.69 15.93
C ASN A 172 2.92 24.18 16.74
N SER A 173 2.92 24.46 18.06
CA SER A 173 1.96 24.02 19.09
C SER A 173 0.58 24.71 19.12
N LEU A 174 0.25 25.57 18.16
CA LEU A 174 -1.02 26.32 18.14
C LEU A 174 -2.22 25.49 17.64
N GLU A 175 -2.01 24.30 17.06
CA GLU A 175 -3.11 23.39 16.69
C GLU A 175 -3.90 22.87 17.91
N ASP A 176 -3.29 22.81 19.10
CA ASP A 176 -3.99 22.43 20.33
C ASP A 176 -5.10 23.44 20.68
N GLU A 177 -4.95 24.70 20.23
CA GLU A 177 -5.93 25.78 20.43
C GLU A 177 -7.04 25.80 19.37
N SER A 178 -6.91 25.03 18.28
CA SER A 178 -7.96 24.95 17.26
C SER A 178 -9.24 24.32 17.83
N PRO A 179 -10.43 24.90 17.58
CA PRO A 179 -11.71 24.32 18.01
C PRO A 179 -12.09 23.08 17.19
N VAL A 180 -11.39 22.81 16.08
CA VAL A 180 -11.61 21.65 15.22
C VAL A 180 -10.41 20.73 15.22
N GLU A 181 -10.67 19.43 15.08
CA GLU A 181 -9.68 18.37 15.03
C GLU A 181 -9.92 17.47 13.81
N TYR A 182 -8.84 17.14 13.11
CA TYR A 182 -8.90 16.15 12.04
C TYR A 182 -8.75 14.74 12.60
N PRO A 183 -9.40 13.73 11.99
CA PRO A 183 -9.11 12.34 12.31
C PRO A 183 -7.60 12.04 12.21
N LYS A 184 -7.11 11.13 13.06
CA LYS A 184 -5.72 10.65 12.99
C LYS A 184 -5.48 10.00 11.62
N VAL A 185 -4.42 10.41 10.93
CA VAL A 185 -4.00 9.80 9.67
C VAL A 185 -3.51 8.38 9.96
N THR A 186 -4.01 7.40 9.22
CA THR A 186 -3.51 6.02 9.30
C THR A 186 -2.22 5.90 8.51
N VAL A 187 -1.17 5.38 9.15
CA VAL A 187 0.11 5.07 8.50
C VAL A 187 0.05 3.68 7.91
N TYR A 188 0.38 3.56 6.64
CA TYR A 188 0.55 2.29 5.95
C TYR A 188 1.96 2.15 5.42
N THR A 189 2.53 0.96 5.55
CA THR A 189 3.95 0.69 5.24
C THR A 189 4.12 -0.35 4.12
N SER A 190 3.22 -1.33 4.04
CA SER A 190 3.19 -2.30 2.96
C SER A 190 1.78 -2.65 2.52
N TRP A 191 1.68 -3.23 1.33
CA TRP A 191 0.43 -3.72 0.79
C TRP A 191 0.66 -5.01 0.01
N HIS A 192 -0.36 -5.87 -0.09
CA HIS A 192 -0.31 -7.11 -0.85
C HIS A 192 -1.70 -7.42 -1.42
N ILE A 193 -1.75 -8.15 -2.53
CA ILE A 193 -2.95 -8.91 -2.88
C ILE A 193 -2.86 -10.28 -2.21
N PHE A 194 -4.00 -10.79 -1.75
CA PHE A 194 -4.11 -12.14 -1.21
C PHE A 194 -5.48 -12.71 -1.58
N ASN A 195 -5.49 -13.73 -2.45
CA ASN A 195 -6.72 -14.34 -2.98
C ASN A 195 -7.73 -13.28 -3.49
N GLY A 196 -7.25 -12.30 -4.25
CA GLY A 196 -8.07 -11.22 -4.83
C GLY A 196 -8.51 -10.11 -3.87
N ARG A 197 -8.01 -10.10 -2.63
CA ARG A 197 -8.26 -9.04 -1.65
C ARG A 197 -7.02 -8.18 -1.47
N LEU A 198 -7.23 -6.88 -1.30
CA LEU A 198 -6.19 -5.92 -0.96
C LEU A 198 -5.93 -5.94 0.54
N TYR A 199 -4.71 -6.24 0.94
CA TYR A 199 -4.24 -6.15 2.33
C TYR A 199 -3.31 -4.95 2.42
N ILE A 200 -3.59 -4.02 3.33
CA ILE A 200 -2.72 -2.88 3.59
C ILE A 200 -2.31 -2.92 5.06
N TYR A 201 -1.01 -3.04 5.31
CA TYR A 201 -0.43 -3.18 6.63
C TYR A 201 -0.15 -1.81 7.22
N LYS A 202 -0.54 -1.66 8.49
CA LYS A 202 -0.34 -0.44 9.28
C LYS A 202 1.13 -0.29 9.63
N ASP A 203 1.44 0.75 10.39
CA ASP A 203 2.80 1.00 10.83
C ASP A 203 3.45 -0.25 11.43
N THR A 204 4.67 -0.51 11.01
CA THR A 204 5.51 -1.56 11.57
C THR A 204 6.30 -1.05 12.77
N VAL A 205 6.04 0.18 13.21
CA VAL A 205 6.70 0.84 14.33
C VAL A 205 5.66 1.28 15.36
N ASP A 206 5.92 1.04 16.65
CA ASP A 206 5.08 1.51 17.74
C ASP A 206 5.29 3.01 18.03
N GLU A 207 4.48 3.59 18.94
CA GLU A 207 4.58 5.01 19.30
C GLU A 207 5.92 5.37 19.98
N GLN A 208 6.69 4.37 20.41
CA GLN A 208 8.00 4.50 21.06
C GLN A 208 9.17 4.27 20.07
N GLY A 209 8.89 4.00 18.80
CA GLY A 209 9.91 3.80 17.76
C GLY A 209 10.43 2.36 17.64
N HIS A 210 9.85 1.38 18.34
CA HIS A 210 10.24 -0.02 18.21
C HIS A 210 9.51 -0.72 17.08
N ARG A 211 10.22 -1.62 16.40
CA ARG A 211 9.63 -2.44 15.34
C ARG A 211 8.62 -3.44 15.92
N ILE A 212 7.38 -3.35 15.48
CA ILE A 212 6.31 -4.31 15.76
C ILE A 212 6.63 -5.62 15.02
N PRO A 213 6.54 -6.78 15.70
CA PRO A 213 6.67 -8.08 15.04
C PRO A 213 5.66 -8.23 13.91
N GLN A 214 6.07 -8.79 12.76
CA GLN A 214 5.24 -8.90 11.55
C GLN A 214 3.86 -9.53 11.82
N ASP A 215 3.81 -10.55 12.67
CA ASP A 215 2.58 -11.29 13.02
C ASP A 215 1.59 -10.47 13.87
N SER A 216 2.06 -9.37 14.44
CA SER A 216 1.27 -8.45 15.29
C SER A 216 0.95 -7.14 14.58
N VAL A 217 1.44 -6.93 13.36
CA VAL A 217 1.15 -5.71 12.58
C VAL A 217 -0.32 -5.75 12.17
N GLY A 218 -1.07 -4.74 12.61
CA GLY A 218 -2.46 -4.58 12.19
C GLY A 218 -2.53 -4.34 10.69
N PHE A 219 -3.54 -4.89 10.02
CA PHE A 219 -3.79 -4.65 8.60
C PHE A 219 -5.27 -4.36 8.37
N ASP A 220 -5.55 -3.64 7.30
CA ASP A 220 -6.91 -3.48 6.78
C ASP A 220 -7.04 -4.36 5.54
N SER A 221 -8.12 -5.14 5.47
CA SER A 221 -8.45 -5.98 4.31
C SER A 221 -9.61 -5.37 3.52
N GLY A 222 -9.38 -5.18 2.23
CA GLY A 222 -10.29 -4.59 1.27
C GLY A 222 -10.68 -5.60 0.19
N SER A 223 -11.97 -5.62 -0.16
CA SER A 223 -12.45 -6.27 -1.38
C SER A 223 -12.66 -5.20 -2.45
N MET A 224 -11.92 -5.30 -3.57
CA MET A 224 -12.05 -4.37 -4.68
C MET A 224 -13.48 -4.38 -5.22
N ARG A 225 -13.98 -3.20 -5.58
CA ARG A 225 -15.31 -3.00 -6.19
C ARG A 225 -15.22 -2.30 -7.53
N PHE A 226 -14.24 -1.42 -7.69
CA PHE A 226 -14.03 -0.67 -8.91
C PHE A 226 -12.58 -0.20 -8.98
N LEU A 227 -12.01 -0.19 -10.18
CA LEU A 227 -10.68 0.33 -10.45
C LEU A 227 -10.65 0.88 -11.87
N SER A 228 -10.38 2.17 -12.01
CA SER A 228 -10.08 2.89 -13.26
C SER A 228 -8.79 3.69 -13.09
N ALA A 229 -8.34 4.33 -14.18
CA ALA A 229 -7.14 5.16 -14.14
C ALA A 229 -7.21 6.27 -13.09
N ASP A 230 -8.41 6.79 -12.78
CA ASP A 230 -8.62 7.94 -11.90
C ASP A 230 -9.39 7.64 -10.62
N SER A 231 -10.05 6.48 -10.51
CA SER A 231 -10.98 6.17 -9.43
C SER A 231 -10.81 4.74 -8.94
N MET A 232 -10.86 4.56 -7.63
CA MET A 232 -10.81 3.25 -6.99
C MET A 232 -11.90 3.17 -5.92
N ALA A 233 -12.61 2.05 -5.86
CA ALA A 233 -13.52 1.76 -4.77
C ALA A 233 -13.23 0.38 -4.18
N ALA A 234 -13.12 0.32 -2.86
CA ALA A 234 -12.88 -0.92 -2.14
C ALA A 234 -13.74 -0.98 -0.87
N LEU A 235 -14.27 -2.16 -0.58
CA LEU A 235 -14.99 -2.44 0.65
C LEU A 235 -14.00 -2.82 1.75
N PHE A 236 -13.80 -1.93 2.72
CA PHE A 236 -13.04 -2.20 3.93
C PHE A 236 -13.99 -2.44 5.10
N GLY A 237 -13.95 -3.64 5.68
CA GLY A 237 -14.91 -4.04 6.71
C GLY A 237 -16.37 -3.96 6.20
N LYS A 238 -17.14 -2.98 6.71
CA LYS A 238 -18.54 -2.74 6.32
C LYS A 238 -18.72 -1.50 5.43
N LYS A 239 -17.66 -0.73 5.16
CA LYS A 239 -17.75 0.55 4.46
C LYS A 239 -17.07 0.47 3.10
N VAL A 240 -17.80 0.87 2.06
CA VAL A 240 -17.20 1.12 0.75
C VAL A 240 -16.49 2.46 0.81
N MET A 241 -15.17 2.42 0.65
CA MET A 241 -14.34 3.59 0.52
C MET A 241 -14.14 3.88 -0.97
N GLN A 242 -14.30 5.15 -1.34
CA GLN A 242 -14.10 5.65 -2.68
C GLN A 242 -12.90 6.58 -2.65
N TYR A 243 -12.00 6.39 -3.60
CA TYR A 243 -10.76 7.13 -3.73
C TYR A 243 -10.66 7.71 -5.12
N HIS A 244 -10.02 8.86 -5.20
CA HIS A 244 -9.63 9.46 -6.47
C HIS A 244 -8.10 9.50 -6.56
N ARG A 245 -7.58 9.41 -7.79
CA ARG A 245 -6.14 9.40 -8.03
C ARG A 245 -5.58 10.82 -7.92
N LYS A 246 -4.42 10.95 -7.29
CA LYS A 246 -3.57 12.15 -7.31
C LYS A 246 -2.22 11.80 -7.92
N LYS A 247 -1.51 12.82 -8.41
CA LYS A 247 -0.16 12.64 -8.96
C LYS A 247 0.84 12.15 -7.92
N ASN A 248 0.75 12.67 -6.69
CA ASN A 248 1.58 12.27 -5.55
C ASN A 248 0.98 12.80 -4.24
N ALA A 249 1.50 12.30 -3.11
CA ALA A 249 1.07 12.66 -1.77
C ALA A 249 1.26 14.15 -1.42
N MET A 250 2.29 14.80 -1.96
CA MET A 250 2.58 16.23 -1.69
C MET A 250 1.55 17.13 -2.36
N GLU A 251 1.20 16.84 -3.61
CA GLU A 251 0.22 17.59 -4.38
C GLU A 251 -1.19 17.47 -3.78
N ALA A 252 -1.52 16.29 -3.22
CA ALA A 252 -2.82 16.04 -2.60
C ALA A 252 -3.16 17.04 -1.48
N ASN A 253 -2.18 17.48 -0.68
CA ASN A 253 -2.41 18.40 0.44
C ASN A 253 -1.74 19.77 0.27
N LYS A 254 -1.32 20.14 -0.94
CA LYS A 254 -0.63 21.43 -1.17
C LYS A 254 -1.46 22.64 -0.71
N GLU A 255 -2.76 22.61 -0.96
CA GLU A 255 -3.67 23.70 -0.56
C GLU A 255 -3.85 23.76 0.96
N ALA A 256 -4.07 22.60 1.60
CA ALA A 256 -4.17 22.51 3.05
C ALA A 256 -2.85 22.96 3.73
N GLN A 257 -1.70 22.55 3.19
CA GLN A 257 -0.39 23.01 3.66
C GLN A 257 -0.22 24.53 3.50
N ALA A 258 -0.63 25.11 2.37
CA ALA A 258 -0.57 26.55 2.16
C ALA A 258 -1.51 27.32 3.10
N ALA A 259 -2.69 26.77 3.40
CA ALA A 259 -3.62 27.35 4.35
C ALA A 259 -3.06 27.34 5.78
N GLU A 260 -2.40 26.24 6.18
CA GLU A 260 -1.71 26.17 7.48
C GLU A 260 -0.54 27.15 7.59
N VAL A 261 0.20 27.40 6.50
CA VAL A 261 1.26 28.42 6.54
C VAL A 261 0.66 29.83 6.71
N LYS A 262 -0.45 30.13 6.02
CA LYS A 262 -1.13 31.43 6.11
C LYS A 262 -1.78 31.69 7.47
N SER A 263 -2.41 30.68 8.08
CA SER A 263 -3.00 30.80 9.43
C SER A 263 -1.93 31.07 10.49
N ASN A 264 -0.72 30.54 10.27
CA ASN A 264 0.43 30.68 11.19
C ASN A 264 1.27 31.95 10.96
N GLY A 265 0.83 32.89 10.13
CA GLY A 265 1.41 34.24 10.05
C GLY A 265 2.86 34.32 9.57
N LYS A 266 3.29 33.43 8.66
CA LYS A 266 4.55 33.54 7.93
C LYS A 266 4.33 33.88 6.46
#